data_AF-A0A347UJ64-F1
#
_entry.id   AF-A0A347UJ64-F1
#
_cell.length_a   1.000
_cell.length_b   1.000
_cell.length_c   1.000
_cell.angle_alpha   90.00
_cell.angle_beta   90.00
_cell.angle_gamma   90.00
#
_symmetry.space_group_name_H-M   'P 1'
#
loop_
_entity.id
_entity.type
_entity.pdbx_description
1 polymer ?
#
loop_
_entity_poly.entity_id
_entity_poly.type
_entity_poly.pdbx_seq_one_letter_code
_entity_poly.pdbx_strand_id
1 'polypeptide(L)'
;MPSQAEYFKNFISTLKDQKVLNDQEIEEALKYLDGIKGVFSDKFFISGYENLAWFICKKFMVQRLKEFIKQNTEMLVQDKGARFYFVQALLEKPGITDPERKELILIAPEIYQTYLLGRFFR
;
A
#
# COMPACT_ATOMS: atom_id res chain seq x y z
N MET A 1 -20.53 -7.71 -4.06
CA MET A 1 -19.16 -7.34 -3.68
C MET A 1 -18.59 -6.49 -4.80
N PRO A 2 -17.88 -5.39 -4.50
CA PRO A 2 -17.20 -4.59 -5.53
C PRO A 2 -16.19 -5.44 -6.31
N SER A 3 -15.95 -5.05 -7.56
CA SER A 3 -14.86 -5.60 -8.38
C SER A 3 -13.50 -5.09 -7.91
N GLN A 4 -12.41 -5.79 -8.29
CA GLN A 4 -11.04 -5.30 -8.05
C GLN A 4 -10.81 -3.91 -8.65
N ALA A 5 -11.42 -3.63 -9.80
CA ALA A 5 -11.34 -2.31 -10.43
C ALA A 5 -11.98 -1.22 -9.56
N GLU A 6 -13.15 -1.49 -8.97
CA GLU A 6 -13.80 -0.56 -8.04
C GLU A 6 -12.99 -0.38 -6.76
N TYR A 7 -12.43 -1.46 -6.20
CA TYR A 7 -11.54 -1.36 -5.05
C TYR A 7 -10.28 -0.54 -5.35
N PHE A 8 -9.67 -0.72 -6.52
CA PHE A 8 -8.49 0.04 -6.90
C PHE A 8 -8.82 1.53 -7.11
N LYS A 9 -9.92 1.82 -7.82
CA LYS A 9 -10.40 3.19 -8.03
C LYS A 9 -10.69 3.91 -6.70
N ASN A 10 -11.39 3.24 -5.79
CA ASN A 10 -11.70 3.81 -4.48
C ASN A 10 -10.44 4.05 -3.67
N PHE A 11 -9.46 3.14 -3.72
CA PHE A 11 -8.18 3.32 -3.05
C PHE A 11 -7.43 4.55 -3.56
N ILE A 12 -7.31 4.70 -4.89
CA ILE A 12 -6.71 5.87 -5.53
C ILE A 12 -7.40 7.15 -5.05
N SER A 13 -8.75 7.17 -5.04
CA SER A 13 -9.51 8.33 -4.54
C SER A 13 -9.16 8.64 -3.09
N THR A 14 -9.15 7.63 -2.21
CA THR A 14 -8.81 7.84 -0.80
C THR A 14 -7.39 8.39 -0.61
N LEU A 15 -6.40 7.90 -1.37
CA LEU A 15 -5.04 8.45 -1.32
C LEU A 15 -5.00 9.93 -1.72
N LYS A 16 -5.81 10.33 -2.71
CA LYS A 16 -5.94 11.73 -3.14
C LYS A 16 -6.64 12.59 -2.09
N ASP A 17 -7.79 12.13 -1.59
CA ASP A 17 -8.62 12.87 -0.64
C ASP A 17 -7.86 13.14 0.67
N GLN A 18 -7.04 12.17 1.10
CA GLN A 18 -6.15 12.29 2.26
C GLN A 18 -4.84 13.03 1.96
N LYS A 19 -4.63 13.51 0.73
CA LYS A 19 -3.41 14.19 0.27
C LYS A 19 -2.14 13.37 0.50
N VAL A 20 -2.27 12.04 0.42
CA VAL A 20 -1.13 11.11 0.48
C VAL A 20 -0.34 11.22 -0.82
N LEU A 21 -1.07 11.09 -1.95
CA LEU A 21 -0.56 11.31 -3.30
C LEU A 21 -1.49 12.23 -4.09
N ASN A 22 -0.94 13.10 -4.93
CA ASN A 22 -1.71 13.82 -5.95
C ASN A 22 -1.77 13.06 -7.28
N ASP A 23 -2.50 13.59 -8.27
CA ASP A 23 -2.66 12.94 -9.58
C ASP A 23 -1.33 12.67 -10.30
N GLN A 24 -0.41 13.63 -10.28
CA GLN A 24 0.89 13.48 -10.91
C GLN A 24 1.74 12.42 -10.21
N GLU A 25 1.70 12.37 -8.87
CA GLU A 25 2.41 11.36 -8.09
C GLU A 25 1.86 9.95 -8.31
N ILE A 26 0.54 9.82 -8.50
CA ILE A 26 -0.09 8.53 -8.84
C ILE A 26 0.35 8.07 -10.23
N GLU A 27 0.30 8.94 -11.23
CA GLU A 27 0.74 8.59 -12.59
C GLU A 27 2.23 8.24 -12.63
N GLU A 28 3.08 8.98 -11.89
CA GLU A 28 4.51 8.67 -11.80
C GLU A 28 4.76 7.34 -11.07
N ALA A 29 4.02 7.07 -9.98
CA ALA A 29 4.11 5.79 -9.28
C ALA A 29 3.73 4.62 -10.19
N LEU A 30 2.75 4.80 -11.08
CA LEU A 30 2.22 3.77 -11.95
C LEU A 30 2.82 3.78 -13.37
N LYS A 31 3.84 4.61 -13.61
CA LYS A 31 4.43 4.80 -14.95
C LYS A 31 4.91 3.51 -15.61
N TYR A 32 5.44 2.56 -14.83
CA TYR A 32 5.88 1.25 -15.32
C TYR A 32 4.72 0.35 -15.79
N LEU A 33 3.49 0.71 -15.45
CA LEU A 33 2.26 0.00 -15.80
C LEU A 33 1.41 0.86 -16.76
N ASP A 34 2.03 1.73 -17.54
CA ASP A 34 1.36 2.70 -18.43
C ASP A 34 0.32 3.57 -17.70
N GLY A 35 0.67 3.97 -16.46
CA GLY A 35 -0.13 4.85 -15.62
C GLY A 35 -1.37 4.16 -15.05
N ILE A 36 -2.34 4.95 -14.58
CA ILE A 36 -3.61 4.41 -14.07
C ILE A 36 -4.32 3.58 -15.15
N LYS A 37 -4.28 4.04 -16.40
CA LYS A 37 -4.96 3.40 -17.52
C LYS A 37 -4.46 1.97 -17.76
N GLY A 38 -3.15 1.75 -17.78
CA GLY A 38 -2.59 0.41 -18.01
C GLY A 38 -2.88 -0.56 -16.87
N VAL A 39 -2.91 -0.08 -15.62
CA VAL A 39 -3.39 -0.90 -14.49
C VAL A 39 -4.80 -1.43 -14.72
N PHE A 40 -5.71 -0.61 -15.24
CA PHE A 40 -7.08 -1.02 -15.53
C PHE A 40 -7.21 -1.91 -16.78
N SER A 41 -6.48 -1.62 -17.87
CA SER A 41 -6.58 -2.41 -19.10
C SER A 41 -6.05 -3.82 -18.91
N ASP A 42 -4.92 -3.93 -18.21
CA ASP A 42 -4.16 -5.17 -18.10
C ASP A 42 -4.45 -5.89 -16.77
N LYS A 43 -5.28 -5.28 -15.92
CA LYS A 43 -5.73 -5.79 -14.61
C LYS A 43 -4.57 -6.01 -13.63
N PHE A 44 -3.53 -5.18 -13.72
CA PHE A 44 -2.35 -5.23 -12.84
C PHE A 44 -2.60 -4.59 -11.47
N PHE A 45 -3.71 -4.92 -10.80
CA PHE A 45 -4.09 -4.26 -9.55
C PHE A 45 -3.10 -4.51 -8.41
N ILE A 46 -2.59 -5.73 -8.27
CA ILE A 46 -1.57 -6.07 -7.26
C ILE A 46 -0.31 -5.24 -7.47
N SER A 47 0.24 -5.26 -8.69
CA SER A 47 1.43 -4.47 -9.02
C SER A 47 1.17 -2.97 -8.91
N GLY A 48 -0.04 -2.51 -9.21
CA GLY A 48 -0.43 -1.11 -9.01
C GLY A 48 -0.39 -0.73 -7.54
N TYR A 49 -0.94 -1.57 -6.66
CA TYR A 49 -0.85 -1.39 -5.21
C TYR A 49 0.61 -1.38 -4.72
N GLU A 50 1.44 -2.33 -5.14
CA GLU A 50 2.86 -2.38 -4.75
C GLU A 50 3.61 -1.12 -5.17
N ASN A 51 3.43 -0.65 -6.40
CA ASN A 51 4.10 0.55 -6.90
C ASN A 51 3.67 1.82 -6.16
N LEU A 52 2.38 1.95 -5.81
CA LEU A 52 1.90 3.05 -4.96
C LEU A 52 2.57 3.01 -3.58
N ALA A 53 2.68 1.82 -2.97
CA ALA A 53 3.36 1.66 -1.69
C ALA A 53 4.84 2.07 -1.77
N TRP A 54 5.57 1.61 -2.80
CA TRP A 54 6.96 1.99 -3.04
C TRP A 54 7.14 3.50 -3.19
N PHE A 55 6.23 4.16 -3.90
CA PHE A 55 6.26 5.60 -4.06
C PHE A 55 6.03 6.31 -2.70
N ILE A 56 5.06 5.85 -1.92
CA ILE A 56 4.81 6.36 -0.56
C ILE A 56 6.05 6.16 0.32
N CYS A 57 6.74 5.02 0.24
CA CYS A 57 7.97 4.77 0.99
C CYS A 57 9.09 5.74 0.65
N LYS A 58 9.17 6.26 -0.58
CA LYS A 58 10.15 7.28 -0.96
C LYS A 58 9.82 8.64 -0.32
N LYS A 59 8.52 8.94 -0.14
CA LYS A 59 8.01 10.21 0.37
C LYS A 59 7.92 10.25 1.91
N PHE A 60 7.55 9.14 2.53
CA PHE A 60 7.21 9.10 3.95
C PHE A 60 8.39 8.62 4.79
N MET A 61 8.59 9.30 5.92
CA MET A 61 9.37 8.76 7.03
C MET A 61 8.59 7.66 7.75
N VAL A 62 9.28 6.81 8.50
CA VAL A 62 8.68 5.69 9.24
C VAL A 62 7.53 6.14 10.14
N GLN A 63 7.66 7.26 10.86
CA GLN A 63 6.61 7.77 11.72
C GLN A 63 5.31 8.08 10.95
N ARG A 64 5.43 8.70 9.77
CA ARG A 64 4.29 9.00 8.91
C ARG A 64 3.68 7.74 8.29
N LEU A 65 4.49 6.72 8.01
CA LEU A 65 3.97 5.40 7.62
C LEU A 65 3.15 4.75 8.73
N LYS A 66 3.61 4.84 9.99
CA LYS A 66 2.86 4.32 11.14
C LYS A 66 1.49 4.98 11.25
N GLU A 67 1.45 6.30 11.17
CA GLU A 67 0.21 7.08 11.20
C GLU A 67 -0.72 6.70 10.04
N PHE A 68 -0.18 6.59 8.83
CA PHE A 68 -0.94 6.19 7.65
C PHE A 68 -1.59 4.82 7.83
N ILE A 69 -0.81 3.80 8.24
CA ILE A 69 -1.32 2.44 8.42
C ILE A 69 -2.43 2.42 9.48
N LYS A 70 -2.20 3.06 10.64
CA LYS A 70 -3.13 3.09 11.76
C LYS A 70 -4.46 3.78 11.40
N GLN A 71 -4.41 4.88 10.64
CA GLN A 71 -5.61 5.63 10.24
C GLN A 71 -6.40 4.94 9.13
N ASN A 72 -5.77 4.06 8.36
CA ASN A 72 -6.36 3.47 7.16
C ASN A 72 -6.61 1.96 7.28
N THR A 73 -6.62 1.38 8.47
CA THR A 73 -6.83 -0.06 8.69
C THR A 73 -8.04 -0.59 7.93
N GLU A 74 -9.20 0.08 8.02
CA GLU A 74 -10.44 -0.34 7.34
C GLU A 74 -10.31 -0.31 5.82
N MET A 75 -9.62 0.70 5.27
CA MET A 75 -9.29 0.75 3.87
C MET A 75 -8.36 -0.42 3.52
N LEU A 76 -7.29 -0.65 4.27
CA LEU A 76 -6.27 -1.65 3.95
C LEU A 76 -6.78 -3.10 3.98
N VAL A 77 -7.91 -3.38 4.64
CA VAL A 77 -8.56 -4.71 4.63
C VAL A 77 -9.62 -4.90 3.55
N GLN A 78 -9.91 -3.88 2.75
CA GLN A 78 -10.71 -4.09 1.53
C GLN A 78 -9.85 -4.77 0.48
N ASP A 79 -10.43 -5.63 -0.36
CA ASP A 79 -9.69 -6.42 -1.35
C ASP A 79 -8.44 -7.10 -0.73
N LYS A 80 -8.68 -7.88 0.34
CA LYS A 80 -7.65 -8.39 1.25
C LYS A 80 -6.47 -9.05 0.54
N GLY A 81 -6.73 -9.75 -0.55
CA GLY A 81 -5.70 -10.41 -1.35
C GLY A 81 -4.73 -9.42 -1.98
N ALA A 82 -5.25 -8.36 -2.61
CA ALA A 82 -4.41 -7.39 -3.32
C ALA A 82 -3.79 -6.34 -2.38
N ARG A 83 -4.55 -5.82 -1.41
CA ARG A 83 -4.03 -4.80 -0.47
C ARG A 83 -3.06 -5.36 0.57
N PHE A 84 -2.99 -6.67 0.75
CA PHE A 84 -1.88 -7.31 1.47
C PHE A 84 -0.51 -6.92 0.85
N TYR A 85 -0.38 -6.97 -0.47
CA TYR A 85 0.88 -6.64 -1.16
C TYR A 85 1.25 -5.16 -1.04
N PHE A 86 0.25 -4.26 -0.96
CA PHE A 86 0.49 -2.87 -0.59
C PHE A 86 1.16 -2.74 0.78
N VAL A 87 0.59 -3.38 1.81
CA VAL A 87 1.12 -3.33 3.19
C VAL A 87 2.48 -3.99 3.27
N GLN A 88 2.67 -5.12 2.60
CA GLN A 88 3.96 -5.80 2.53
C GLN A 88 5.03 -4.90 1.92
N ALA A 89 4.75 -4.25 0.79
CA ALA A 89 5.68 -3.33 0.15
C ALA A 89 6.05 -2.13 1.04
N LEU A 90 5.11 -1.62 1.87
CA LEU A 90 5.43 -0.57 2.84
C LEU A 90 6.50 -1.01 3.87
N LEU A 91 6.49 -2.30 4.25
CA LEU A 91 7.41 -2.92 5.20
C LEU A 91 8.75 -3.32 4.56
N GLU A 92 8.84 -3.30 3.24
CA GLU A 92 10.09 -3.51 2.49
C GLU A 92 10.84 -2.20 2.23
N LYS A 93 10.35 -1.07 2.78
CA LYS A 93 11.03 0.22 2.71
C LYS A 93 12.51 0.09 3.11
N PRO A 94 13.46 0.56 2.28
CA PRO A 94 14.86 0.58 2.64
C PRO A 94 15.12 1.48 3.84
N GLY A 95 16.02 1.04 4.72
CA GLY A 95 16.45 1.80 5.89
C GLY A 95 15.55 1.70 7.11
N ILE A 96 14.50 0.87 7.10
CA ILE A 96 13.77 0.55 8.32
C ILE A 96 14.52 -0.50 9.13
N THR A 97 14.63 -0.28 10.43
CA THR A 97 15.23 -1.24 11.37
C THR A 97 14.24 -2.34 11.72
N ASP A 98 14.74 -3.45 12.27
CA ASP A 98 13.91 -4.56 12.71
C ASP A 98 12.88 -4.18 13.79
N PRO A 99 13.22 -3.38 14.83
CA PRO A 99 12.24 -2.88 15.78
C PRO A 99 11.14 -2.03 15.11
N GLU A 100 11.51 -1.12 14.20
CA GLU A 100 10.54 -0.30 13.48
C GLU A 100 9.63 -1.15 12.58
N ARG A 101 10.20 -2.14 11.89
CA ARG A 101 9.43 -3.07 11.07
C ARG A 101 8.44 -3.86 11.93
N LYS A 102 8.87 -4.34 13.11
CA LYS A 102 7.99 -5.04 14.04
C LYS A 102 6.84 -4.14 14.52
N GLU A 103 7.11 -2.89 14.85
CA GLU A 103 6.06 -1.92 15.21
C GLU A 103 5.07 -1.67 14.07
N LEU A 104 5.56 -1.50 12.83
CA LEU A 104 4.71 -1.33 11.65
C LEU A 104 3.82 -2.56 11.40
N ILE A 105 4.33 -3.77 11.65
CA ILE A 105 3.53 -5.00 11.56
C ILE A 105 2.45 -5.04 12.64
N LEU A 106 2.77 -4.70 13.89
CA LEU A 106 1.81 -4.76 15.01
C LEU A 106 0.65 -3.76 14.86
N ILE A 107 0.83 -2.69 14.08
CA ILE A 107 -0.22 -1.71 13.77
C ILE A 107 -0.88 -1.97 12.40
N ALA A 108 -0.33 -2.86 11.58
CA ALA A 108 -0.98 -3.29 10.34
C ALA A 108 -2.29 -4.04 10.66
N PRO A 109 -3.20 -4.17 9.69
CA PRO A 109 -4.42 -4.93 9.92
C PRO A 109 -4.16 -6.33 10.47
N GLU A 110 -4.89 -6.71 11.53
CA GLU A 110 -4.69 -7.96 12.29
C GLU A 110 -4.58 -9.20 11.39
N ILE A 111 -5.42 -9.24 10.35
CA ILE A 111 -5.46 -10.33 9.36
C ILE A 111 -4.14 -10.54 8.60
N TYR A 112 -3.26 -9.55 8.55
CA TYR A 112 -1.97 -9.62 7.86
C TYR A 112 -0.82 -9.92 8.83
N GLN A 113 -0.96 -9.61 10.12
CA GLN A 113 0.16 -9.59 11.07
C GLN A 113 0.88 -10.93 11.18
N THR A 114 0.15 -12.04 11.31
CA THR A 114 0.75 -13.39 11.41
C THR A 114 1.61 -13.72 10.20
N TYR A 115 1.14 -13.40 8.99
CA TYR A 115 1.88 -13.63 7.75
C TYR A 115 3.10 -12.71 7.65
N LEU A 116 2.95 -11.43 7.99
CA LEU A 116 4.03 -10.45 7.94
C LEU A 116 5.13 -10.78 8.96
N LEU A 117 4.78 -11.16 10.20
CA LEU A 117 5.75 -11.64 11.18
C LEU A 117 6.50 -12.87 10.67
N GLY A 118 5.79 -13.81 10.03
CA GLY A 118 6.40 -14.97 9.39
C GLY A 118 7.36 -14.61 8.26
N ARG A 119 7.05 -13.61 7.44
CA ARG A 119 7.87 -13.19 6.30
C ARG A 119 9.17 -12.51 6.72
N PHE A 120 9.14 -11.68 7.75
CA PHE A 120 10.26 -10.79 8.09
C PHE A 120 11.12 -11.27 9.27
N PHE A 121 10.63 -12.22 10.08
CA PHE A 121 11.29 -12.63 11.32
C PHE A 121 11.35 -14.15 11.53
N ARG A 122 11.07 -14.96 10.50
CA ARG A 122 11.31 -16.41 10.52
C ARG A 122 12.38 -16.81 9.52
#